data_AF-A0ABD5AZZ9-F1
#
_entry.id   AF-A0ABD5AZZ9-F1
#
_cell.length_a   1.000
_cell.length_b   1.000
_cell.length_c   1.000
_cell.angle_alpha   90.00
_cell.angle_beta   90.00
_cell.angle_gamma   90.00
#
_symmetry.space_group_name_H-M   'P 1'
#
loop_
_entity.id
_entity.type
_entity.pdbx_description
1 polymer ?
#
loop_
_entity_poly.entity_id
_entity_poly.type
_entity_poly.pdbx_seq_one_letter_code
_entity_poly.pdbx_strand_id
1 'polypeptide(L)'
;LVAPLYEQGKVLADYLTGKETKGYKGSTTFTSLKVSGCDLYSAGQIVEDEDVHGVEIFNSVDNIYKKVYLSQGQVVGAVLYGDTDDGSRFYNMMKKHETLEDYTLVSLLHKGDEDAGTSIADMSDDETICGCNGVDKGTIVNAITS
;
A
#
# COMPACT_ATOMS: atom_id res chain seq x y z
N LEU A 1 1.37 -7.74 -10.92
CA LEU A 1 1.82 -8.83 -10.02
C LEU A 1 3.31 -9.10 -10.27
N VAL A 2 4.21 -8.32 -9.66
CA VAL A 2 5.66 -8.45 -9.90
C VAL A 2 6.40 -8.71 -8.58
N ALA A 3 6.13 -7.94 -7.53
CA ALA A 3 6.72 -8.13 -6.21
C ALA A 3 6.64 -9.57 -5.65
N PRO A 4 5.48 -10.27 -5.68
CA PRO A 4 5.40 -11.66 -5.23
C PRO A 4 6.34 -12.60 -6.02
N LEU A 5 6.55 -12.34 -7.31
CA LEU A 5 7.45 -13.14 -8.15
C LEU A 5 8.92 -12.89 -7.78
N TYR A 6 9.29 -11.63 -7.46
CA TYR A 6 10.64 -11.32 -6.99
C TYR A 6 10.92 -11.92 -5.61
N GLU A 7 9.96 -11.88 -4.69
CA GLU A 7 10.09 -12.52 -3.37
C GLU A 7 10.29 -14.03 -3.49
N GLN A 8 9.46 -14.69 -4.31
CA GLN A 8 9.61 -16.12 -4.60
C GLN A 8 10.96 -16.43 -5.26
N GLY A 9 11.38 -15.63 -6.23
CA GLY A 9 12.67 -15.78 -6.90
C GLY A 9 13.85 -15.64 -5.95
N LYS A 10 13.81 -14.68 -5.01
CA LYS A 10 14.85 -14.47 -4.01
C LYS A 10 14.95 -15.66 -3.04
N VAL A 11 13.81 -16.14 -2.54
CA VAL A 11 13.75 -17.34 -1.69
C VAL A 11 14.30 -18.56 -2.41
N LEU A 12 13.95 -18.75 -3.69
CA LEU A 12 14.47 -19.86 -4.50
C LEU A 12 15.98 -19.76 -4.71
N ALA A 13 16.50 -18.57 -5.00
CA ALA A 13 17.93 -18.34 -5.16
C ALA A 13 18.72 -18.63 -3.86
N ASP A 14 18.20 -18.19 -2.71
CA ASP A 14 18.81 -18.47 -1.42
C ASP A 14 18.83 -19.99 -1.14
N TYR A 15 17.73 -20.68 -1.43
CA TYR A 15 17.65 -22.15 -1.31
C TYR A 15 18.66 -22.87 -2.21
N LEU A 16 18.76 -22.49 -3.48
CA LEU A 16 19.68 -23.11 -4.45
C LEU A 16 21.15 -22.81 -4.14
N THR A 17 21.45 -21.70 -3.48
CA THR A 17 22.82 -21.31 -3.10
C THR A 17 23.23 -21.76 -1.70
N GLY A 18 22.36 -22.49 -1.00
CA GLY A 18 22.63 -23.00 0.35
C GLY A 18 22.62 -21.93 1.44
N LYS A 19 22.04 -20.76 1.17
CA LYS A 19 21.81 -19.72 2.18
C LYS A 19 20.60 -20.09 3.03
N GLU A 20 20.62 -19.68 4.30
CA GLU A 20 19.48 -19.87 5.20
C GLU A 20 18.26 -19.09 4.68
N THR A 21 17.11 -19.75 4.56
CA THR A 21 15.88 -19.15 4.07
C THR A 21 14.68 -19.62 4.89
N LYS A 22 13.76 -18.70 5.22
CA LYS A 22 12.53 -18.99 5.98
C LYS A 22 11.39 -19.54 5.10
N GLY A 23 11.64 -19.65 3.79
CA GLY A 23 10.62 -19.96 2.79
C GLY A 23 9.67 -18.78 2.53
N TYR A 24 8.99 -18.82 1.39
CA TYR A 24 7.99 -17.81 1.03
C TYR A 24 6.70 -18.04 1.84
N LYS A 25 6.19 -16.99 2.49
CA LYS A 25 5.02 -17.06 3.38
C LYS A 25 3.75 -16.42 2.80
N GLY A 26 3.79 -16.02 1.54
CA GLY A 26 2.75 -15.20 0.92
C GLY A 26 3.08 -13.72 0.99
N SER A 27 2.66 -12.96 -0.03
CA SER A 27 2.80 -11.52 -0.10
C SER A 27 1.42 -10.88 0.06
N THR A 28 1.37 -9.66 0.59
CA THR A 28 0.16 -8.84 0.50
C THR A 28 -0.13 -8.53 -0.96
N THR A 29 -1.27 -8.97 -1.45
CA THR A 29 -1.65 -8.79 -2.85
C THR A 29 -1.90 -7.32 -3.15
N PHE A 30 -1.18 -6.78 -4.14
CA PHE A 30 -1.36 -5.41 -4.62
C PHE A 30 -1.61 -5.42 -6.14
N THR A 31 -2.70 -4.76 -6.57
CA THR A 31 -2.99 -4.56 -7.99
C THR A 31 -3.30 -3.08 -8.23
N SER A 32 -2.50 -2.45 -9.08
CA SER A 32 -2.82 -1.16 -9.70
C SER A 32 -2.95 -1.39 -11.19
N LEU A 33 -4.05 -0.90 -11.76
CA LEU A 33 -4.35 -1.03 -13.18
C LEU A 33 -4.38 0.38 -13.78
N LYS A 34 -3.36 0.71 -14.58
CA LYS A 34 -3.33 1.94 -15.39
C LYS A 34 -3.91 1.64 -16.77
N VAL A 35 -5.23 1.72 -16.90
CA VAL A 35 -5.93 1.67 -18.19
C VAL A 35 -6.33 3.10 -18.55
N SER A 36 -6.18 3.48 -19.81
CA SER A 36 -6.58 4.81 -20.27
C SER A 36 -8.04 5.10 -19.92
N GLY A 37 -8.26 6.13 -19.08
CA GLY A 37 -9.59 6.62 -18.72
C GLY A 37 -10.03 6.36 -17.28
N CYS A 38 -9.30 5.58 -16.48
CA CYS A 38 -9.56 5.45 -15.04
C CYS A 38 -8.34 4.86 -14.32
N ASP A 39 -7.83 5.57 -13.31
CA ASP A 39 -6.83 5.03 -12.40
C ASP A 39 -7.51 4.19 -11.31
N LEU A 40 -7.09 2.93 -11.18
CA LEU A 40 -7.59 2.00 -10.16
C LEU A 40 -6.44 1.52 -9.27
N TYR A 41 -6.68 1.56 -7.97
CA TYR A 41 -5.83 1.02 -6.94
C TYR A 41 -6.62 0.04 -6.06
N SER A 42 -6.05 -1.14 -5.80
CA SER A 42 -6.61 -2.10 -4.85
C SER A 42 -5.51 -2.83 -4.09
N ALA A 43 -5.65 -2.96 -2.77
CA ALA A 43 -4.71 -3.65 -1.91
C ALA A 43 -5.38 -4.26 -0.68
N GLY A 44 -4.81 -5.36 -0.16
CA GLY A 44 -5.22 -5.97 1.10
C GLY A 44 -6.53 -6.76 1.04
N GLN A 45 -7.21 -6.90 2.19
CA GLN A 45 -8.52 -7.52 2.33
C GLN A 45 -9.61 -6.51 1.96
N ILE A 46 -10.24 -6.73 0.81
CA ILE A 46 -11.24 -5.85 0.20
C ILE A 46 -12.66 -6.45 0.22
N VAL A 47 -12.88 -7.44 1.07
CA VAL A 47 -14.17 -8.11 1.27
C VAL A 47 -14.56 -7.90 2.72
N GLU A 48 -15.77 -7.39 2.93
CA GLU A 48 -16.36 -7.21 4.26
C GLU A 48 -16.81 -8.56 4.83
N ASP A 49 -16.68 -8.69 6.15
CA ASP A 49 -17.14 -9.83 6.93
C ASP A 49 -17.57 -9.36 8.34
N GLU A 50 -17.66 -10.28 9.31
CA GLU A 50 -18.07 -9.95 10.69
C GLU A 50 -17.08 -9.01 11.40
N ASP A 51 -15.79 -9.07 11.04
CA ASP A 51 -14.69 -8.34 11.68
C ASP A 51 -14.11 -7.22 10.77
N VAL A 52 -14.49 -7.20 9.49
CA VAL A 52 -14.00 -6.25 8.48
C VAL A 52 -15.12 -5.36 7.95
N HIS A 53 -14.96 -4.05 8.14
CA HIS A 53 -15.94 -3.04 7.72
C HIS A 53 -15.31 -2.00 6.80
N GLY A 54 -16.06 -1.56 5.79
CA GLY A 54 -15.64 -0.53 4.86
C GLY A 54 -16.09 0.88 5.28
N VAL A 55 -15.22 1.86 5.07
CA VAL A 55 -15.53 3.29 5.11
C VAL A 55 -15.30 3.86 3.72
N GLU A 56 -16.30 4.54 3.16
CA GLU A 56 -16.25 5.00 1.78
C GLU A 56 -16.61 6.48 1.60
N ILE A 57 -16.01 7.08 0.58
CA ILE A 57 -16.34 8.41 0.05
C ILE A 57 -16.53 8.29 -1.46
N PHE A 58 -17.57 8.94 -1.96
CA PHE A 58 -17.87 9.04 -3.37
C PHE A 58 -18.11 10.50 -3.76
N ASN A 59 -17.31 11.01 -4.68
CA ASN A 59 -17.50 12.30 -5.34
C ASN A 59 -17.93 12.05 -6.78
N SER A 60 -19.23 12.29 -7.06
CA SER A 60 -19.83 12.06 -8.37
C SER A 60 -19.47 13.12 -9.42
N VAL A 61 -18.99 14.30 -9.00
CA VAL A 61 -18.59 15.38 -9.92
C VAL A 61 -17.29 14.99 -10.61
N ASP A 62 -16.34 14.48 -9.83
CA ASP A 62 -15.00 14.12 -10.31
C ASP A 62 -14.83 12.62 -10.59
N ASN A 63 -15.90 11.82 -10.39
CA ASN A 63 -15.88 10.35 -10.48
C ASN A 63 -14.81 9.69 -9.60
N ILE A 64 -14.63 10.23 -8.38
CA ILE A 64 -13.68 9.69 -7.40
C ILE A 64 -14.43 8.78 -6.43
N TYR A 65 -13.92 7.58 -6.23
CA TYR A 65 -14.39 6.65 -5.20
C TYR A 65 -13.21 6.16 -4.38
N LYS A 66 -13.31 6.27 -3.05
CA LYS A 66 -12.31 5.74 -2.13
C LYS A 66 -13.03 4.91 -1.08
N LYS A 67 -12.62 3.66 -0.91
CA LYS A 67 -13.09 2.76 0.15
C LYS A 67 -11.90 2.15 0.88
N VAL A 68 -11.89 2.28 2.20
CA VAL A 68 -10.87 1.70 3.08
C VAL A 68 -11.54 0.68 3.99
N TYR A 69 -10.91 -0.49 4.11
CA TYR A 69 -11.40 -1.61 4.90
C TYR A 69 -10.64 -1.66 6.23
N LEU A 70 -11.40 -1.78 7.31
CA LEU A 70 -10.90 -1.71 8.67
C LEU A 70 -11.23 -2.99 9.42
N SER A 71 -10.28 -3.47 10.22
CA SER A 71 -10.49 -4.51 11.21
C SER A 71 -9.76 -4.16 12.48
N GLN A 72 -10.42 -4.29 13.64
CA GLN A 72 -9.81 -4.00 14.95
C GLN A 72 -9.15 -2.60 15.03
N GLY A 73 -9.70 -1.61 14.34
CA GLY A 73 -9.16 -0.24 14.31
C GLY A 73 -7.93 -0.05 13.41
N GLN A 74 -7.54 -1.05 12.62
CA GLN A 74 -6.42 -1.01 11.69
C GLN A 74 -6.88 -1.07 10.24
N VAL A 75 -6.11 -0.47 9.33
CA VAL A 75 -6.36 -0.59 7.89
C VAL A 75 -5.93 -1.97 7.41
N VAL A 76 -6.86 -2.72 6.82
CA VAL A 76 -6.62 -4.06 6.27
C VAL A 76 -6.77 -4.12 4.74
N GLY A 77 -7.37 -3.10 4.13
CA GLY A 77 -7.49 -3.03 2.67
C GLY A 77 -7.92 -1.65 2.18
N ALA A 78 -7.77 -1.41 0.88
CA ALA A 78 -8.23 -0.19 0.22
C ALA A 78 -8.55 -0.43 -1.25
N VAL A 79 -9.58 0.28 -1.76
CA VAL A 79 -9.99 0.35 -3.16
C VAL A 79 -10.18 1.83 -3.52
N LEU A 80 -9.47 2.31 -4.54
CA LEU A 80 -9.53 3.70 -5.01
C LEU A 80 -9.76 3.74 -6.52
N TYR A 81 -10.64 4.63 -6.98
CA TYR A 81 -10.92 4.93 -8.38
C TYR A 81 -10.83 6.44 -8.64
N GLY A 82 -10.28 6.79 -9.80
CA GLY A 82 -10.14 8.18 -10.24
C GLY A 82 -8.92 8.87 -9.61
N ASP A 83 -8.94 9.04 -8.29
CA ASP A 83 -7.80 9.51 -7.50
C ASP A 83 -7.19 8.35 -6.71
N THR A 84 -5.95 7.99 -7.05
CA THR A 84 -5.22 6.86 -6.46
C THR A 84 -3.98 7.27 -5.66
N ASP A 85 -3.78 8.57 -5.43
CA ASP A 85 -2.55 9.12 -4.83
C ASP A 85 -2.33 8.63 -3.39
N ASP A 86 -3.42 8.36 -2.65
CA ASP A 86 -3.38 7.79 -1.30
C ASP A 86 -2.97 6.31 -1.24
N GLY A 87 -2.82 5.64 -2.39
CA GLY A 87 -2.57 4.20 -2.45
C GLY A 87 -1.32 3.77 -1.66
N SER A 88 -0.20 4.46 -1.84
CA SER A 88 1.05 4.15 -1.13
C SER A 88 0.93 4.36 0.38
N ARG A 89 0.18 5.40 0.80
CA ARG A 89 -0.10 5.68 2.21
C ARG A 89 -0.87 4.52 2.83
N PHE A 90 -1.99 4.09 2.23
CA PHE A 90 -2.76 2.96 2.74
C PHE A 90 -1.94 1.66 2.76
N TYR A 91 -1.11 1.42 1.74
CA TYR A 91 -0.20 0.26 1.73
C TYR A 91 0.76 0.27 2.92
N ASN A 92 1.36 1.42 3.23
CA ASN A 92 2.26 1.55 4.36
C ASN A 92 1.52 1.39 5.70
N MET A 93 0.30 1.93 5.85
CA MET A 93 -0.54 1.70 7.04
C MET A 93 -0.83 0.21 7.26
N MET A 94 -1.17 -0.53 6.19
CA MET A 94 -1.36 -1.99 6.25
C MET A 94 -0.07 -2.72 6.66
N LYS A 95 1.08 -2.37 6.05
CA LYS A 95 2.37 -2.99 6.37
C LYS A 95 2.77 -2.75 7.83
N LYS A 96 2.51 -1.55 8.35
CA LYS A 96 2.83 -1.12 9.72
C LYS A 96 1.77 -1.51 10.76
N HIS A 97 0.62 -2.05 10.35
CA HIS A 97 -0.53 -2.33 11.23
C HIS A 97 -0.93 -1.10 12.06
N GLU A 98 -0.96 0.05 11.40
CA GLU A 98 -1.22 1.34 12.04
C GLU A 98 -2.68 1.44 12.51
N THR A 99 -2.89 1.93 13.73
CA THR A 99 -4.23 2.14 14.30
C THR A 99 -4.77 3.50 13.90
N LEU A 100 -6.10 3.62 13.83
CA LEU A 100 -6.78 4.85 13.44
C LEU A 100 -7.05 5.83 14.60
N GLU A 101 -6.42 5.64 15.75
CA GLU A 101 -6.69 6.47 16.95
C GLU A 101 -6.42 7.97 16.71
N ASP A 102 -5.44 8.27 15.86
CA ASP A 102 -5.06 9.65 15.50
C ASP A 102 -5.80 10.22 14.28
N TYR A 103 -6.71 9.45 13.66
CA TYR A 103 -7.38 9.83 12.42
C TYR A 103 -8.89 10.02 12.63
N THR A 104 -9.42 11.10 12.07
CA THR A 104 -10.87 11.19 11.80
C THR A 104 -11.19 10.43 10.51
N LEU A 105 -12.40 9.89 10.36
CA LEU A 105 -12.80 9.22 9.12
C LEU A 105 -12.69 10.14 7.89
N VAL A 106 -12.89 11.45 8.09
CA VAL A 106 -12.72 12.46 7.04
C VAL A 106 -11.23 12.64 6.71
N SER A 107 -10.35 12.80 7.69
CA SER A 107 -8.90 12.95 7.46
C SER A 107 -8.22 11.67 6.96
N LEU A 108 -8.83 10.51 7.20
CA LEU A 108 -8.37 9.25 6.63
C LEU A 108 -8.60 9.21 5.11
N LEU A 109 -9.74 9.71 4.63
CA LEU A 109 -10.18 9.56 3.24
C LEU A 109 -9.97 10.82 2.39
N HIS A 110 -9.83 11.97 3.03
CA HIS A 110 -9.36 13.21 2.41
C HIS A 110 -7.98 13.54 2.97
N LYS A 111 -7.01 13.60 2.07
CA LYS A 111 -5.83 14.44 2.26
C LYS A 111 -6.38 15.86 2.37
N GLY A 112 -6.54 16.39 3.59
CA GLY A 112 -6.82 17.80 3.77
C GLY A 112 -5.78 18.62 3.03
N ASP A 113 -6.11 19.85 2.65
CA ASP A 113 -5.28 20.83 1.93
C ASP A 113 -3.99 21.24 2.70
N GLU A 114 -3.50 20.38 3.58
CA GLU A 114 -2.18 20.46 4.15
C GLU A 114 -1.17 19.99 3.10
N ASP A 115 -0.48 20.99 2.58
CA ASP A 115 0.88 20.97 2.04
C ASP A 115 1.91 20.40 3.06
N ALA A 116 1.54 19.29 3.70
CA ALA A 116 2.35 18.42 4.52
C ALA A 116 2.36 17.04 3.85
N GLY A 117 2.64 17.03 2.54
CA GLY A 117 3.35 15.89 2.01
C GLY A 117 4.63 15.80 2.82
N THR A 118 4.73 14.82 3.73
CA THR A 118 6.00 14.43 4.33
C THR A 118 7.01 14.46 3.20
N SER A 119 7.99 15.37 3.26
CA SER A 119 8.93 15.52 2.15
C SER A 119 9.47 14.14 1.84
N ILE A 120 9.66 13.79 0.56
CA ILE A 120 10.29 12.50 0.21
C ILE A 120 11.64 12.37 0.95
N ALA A 121 12.28 13.51 1.25
CA ALA A 121 13.46 13.60 2.09
C ALA A 121 13.26 13.12 3.54
N ASP A 122 12.07 13.33 4.12
CA ASP A 122 11.73 13.02 5.52
C ASP A 122 11.16 11.61 5.71
N MET A 123 10.78 10.91 4.64
CA MET A 123 10.35 9.50 4.68
C MET A 123 11.41 8.59 5.32
N SER A 124 11.01 7.55 6.07
CA SER A 124 11.97 6.56 6.58
C SER A 124 12.48 5.62 5.47
N ASP A 125 13.64 5.01 5.66
CA ASP A 125 14.26 4.15 4.62
C ASP A 125 13.42 2.89 4.31
N ASP A 126 12.58 2.44 5.25
CA ASP A 126 11.70 1.27 5.09
C ASP A 126 10.33 1.60 4.46
N GLU A 127 10.07 2.88 4.16
CA GLU A 127 8.84 3.30 3.50
C GLU A 127 8.80 2.91 2.03
N THR A 128 7.67 2.33 1.63
CA THR A 128 7.48 1.79 0.29
C THR A 128 7.28 2.94 -0.71
N ILE A 129 8.14 2.99 -1.72
CA ILE A 129 8.03 3.92 -2.86
C ILE A 129 7.28 3.25 -4.02
N CYS A 130 7.60 1.99 -4.33
CA CYS A 130 6.92 1.22 -5.35
C CYS A 130 6.44 -0.13 -4.81
N GLY A 131 5.15 -0.22 -4.48
CA GLY A 131 4.53 -1.47 -4.02
C GLY A 131 4.59 -2.59 -5.07
N CYS A 132 4.48 -2.26 -6.36
CA CYS A 132 4.55 -3.27 -7.43
C CYS A 132 5.91 -3.96 -7.55
N ASN A 133 6.99 -3.21 -7.34
CA ASN A 133 8.36 -3.71 -7.46
C ASN A 133 8.99 -4.05 -6.11
N GLY A 134 8.28 -3.81 -5.00
CA GLY A 134 8.80 -4.03 -3.64
C GLY A 134 10.00 -3.14 -3.32
N VAL A 135 10.00 -1.90 -3.82
CA VAL A 135 11.11 -0.95 -3.64
C VAL A 135 10.74 0.05 -2.54
N ASP A 136 11.58 0.10 -1.50
CA ASP A 136 11.54 1.12 -0.45
C ASP A 136 12.54 2.25 -0.73
N LYS A 137 12.46 3.33 0.06
CA LYS A 137 13.35 4.49 -0.06
C LYS A 137 14.82 4.08 0.11
N GLY A 138 15.11 3.25 1.11
CA GLY A 138 16.47 2.77 1.40
C GLY A 138 17.09 2.02 0.24
N THR A 139 16.31 1.21 -0.49
CA THR A 139 16.74 0.52 -1.71
C THR A 139 17.22 1.52 -2.77
N ILE A 140 16.48 2.61 -2.98
CA ILE A 140 16.85 3.66 -3.94
C ILE A 140 18.11 4.39 -3.49
N VAL A 141 18.15 4.83 -2.22
CA VAL A 141 19.28 5.58 -1.67
C VAL A 141 20.57 4.76 -1.75
N ASN A 142 20.52 3.49 -1.30
CA ASN A 142 21.67 2.60 -1.34
C ASN A 142 22.15 2.33 -2.78
N ALA A 143 21.25 2.23 -3.75
CA ALA A 143 21.62 2.00 -5.14
C ALA A 143 22.36 3.20 -5.78
N ILE A 144 22.13 4.42 -5.29
CA ILE A 144 22.77 5.65 -5.80
C ILE A 144 24.13 5.88 -5.13
N THR A 145 24.27 5.51 -3.86
CA THR A 145 25.49 5.75 -3.06
C THR A 145 26.53 4.62 -3.16
N SER A 146 26.23 3.55 -3.90
CA SER A 146 27.11 2.38 -4.13
C SER A 146 28.08 2.56 -5.30
#